data_AF-K1TW33-F1
#
_entry.id   AF-K1TW33-F1
#
_cell.length_a   1.000
_cell.length_b   1.000
_cell.length_c   1.000
_cell.angle_alpha   90.00
_cell.angle_beta   90.00
_cell.angle_gamma   90.00
#
_symmetry.space_group_name_H-M   'P 1'
#
loop_
_entity.id
_entity.type
_entity.pdbx_description
1 polymer ?
#
loop_
_entity_poly.entity_id
_entity_poly.type
_entity_poly.pdbx_seq_one_letter_code
_entity_poly.pdbx_strand_id
1 'polypeptide(L)'
;YQNTRRFVWSESNPYFFRGTAGEGIGGPHIGYDMVWPMSIMMKAFTSQDDAEIKRCVEMLMTTDAGTGFMHESFHKDDPSNFTRAWFAWQNTLFGELILKLVNEGKVDLLNSIEIE
;
A
#
# COMPACT_ATOMS: atom_id res chain seq x y z
N TYR A 1 -11.20 7.18 15.96
CA TYR A 1 -10.56 6.83 14.67
C TYR A 1 -9.11 7.29 14.59
N GLN A 2 -8.79 8.60 14.61
CA GLN A 2 -7.41 9.09 14.40
C GLN A 2 -6.36 8.50 15.37
N ASN A 3 -6.70 8.32 16.65
CA ASN A 3 -5.81 7.66 17.62
C ASN A 3 -5.51 6.21 17.21
N THR A 4 -6.54 5.46 16.80
CA THR A 4 -6.42 4.09 16.31
C THR A 4 -5.58 4.03 15.04
N ARG A 5 -5.77 4.97 14.10
CA ARG A 5 -4.98 5.05 12.85
C ARG A 5 -3.49 5.18 13.14
N ARG A 6 -3.11 6.02 14.10
CA ARG A 6 -1.71 6.15 14.55
C ARG A 6 -1.19 4.88 15.23
N PHE A 7 -2.02 4.23 16.05
CA PHE A 7 -1.63 3.00 16.72
C PHE A 7 -1.40 1.84 15.73
N VAL A 8 -2.34 1.59 14.81
CA VAL A 8 -2.24 0.46 13.88
C VAL A 8 -1.12 0.63 12.84
N TRP A 9 -0.75 1.86 12.52
CA TRP A 9 0.38 2.20 11.65
C TRP A 9 1.66 2.51 12.45
N SER A 10 1.96 1.69 13.44
CA SER A 10 3.15 1.81 14.28
C SER A 10 3.63 0.44 14.75
N GLU A 11 4.89 0.34 15.18
CA GLU A 11 5.48 -0.89 15.72
C GLU A 11 4.81 -1.39 17.02
N SER A 12 3.89 -0.61 17.62
CA SER A 12 3.03 -1.08 18.71
C SER A 12 1.95 -2.06 18.23
N ASN A 13 1.63 -2.08 16.93
CA ASN A 13 0.81 -3.12 16.32
C ASN A 13 1.73 -4.30 15.95
N PRO A 14 1.52 -5.51 16.50
CA PRO A 14 2.39 -6.66 16.26
C PRO A 14 2.42 -7.14 14.80
N TYR A 15 1.50 -6.66 13.96
CA TYR A 15 1.44 -6.98 12.53
C TYR A 15 1.69 -5.77 11.64
N PHE A 16 2.24 -4.68 12.20
CA PHE A 16 2.83 -3.62 11.40
C PHE A 16 4.31 -3.96 11.16
N PHE A 17 4.73 -3.92 9.90
CA PHE A 17 6.09 -4.20 9.49
C PHE A 17 6.65 -3.02 8.71
N ARG A 18 7.94 -2.74 8.92
CA ARG A 18 8.71 -1.72 8.21
C ARG A 18 10.06 -2.31 7.82
N GLY A 19 10.38 -2.18 6.54
CA GLY A 19 11.65 -2.62 5.98
C GLY A 19 12.16 -1.65 4.93
N THR A 20 13.14 -2.10 4.17
CA THR A 20 13.84 -1.32 3.16
C THR A 20 12.99 -1.06 1.90
N ALA A 21 12.06 -1.95 1.57
CA ALA A 21 11.20 -1.83 0.40
C ALA A 21 9.87 -1.12 0.68
N GLY A 22 9.40 -1.14 1.94
CA GLY A 22 8.16 -0.48 2.32
C GLY A 22 7.73 -0.74 3.75
N GLU A 23 6.55 -0.21 4.09
CA GLU A 23 5.92 -0.41 5.38
C GLU A 23 4.41 -0.58 5.27
N GLY A 24 3.83 -1.32 6.20
CA GLY A 24 2.38 -1.47 6.27
C GLY A 24 1.96 -2.59 7.20
N ILE A 25 0.68 -2.95 7.12
CA ILE A 25 0.06 -3.94 7.99
C ILE A 25 -0.10 -5.25 7.21
N GLY A 26 0.28 -6.35 7.84
CA GLY A 26 0.00 -7.70 7.38
C GLY A 26 -0.96 -8.43 8.33
N GLY A 27 -0.61 -9.65 8.71
CA GLY A 27 -1.38 -10.43 9.67
C GLY A 27 -0.82 -11.85 9.84
N PRO A 28 -1.37 -12.64 10.77
CA PRO A 28 -0.89 -14.00 11.04
C PRO A 28 -1.15 -14.98 9.89
N HIS A 29 -1.93 -14.59 8.88
CA HIS A 29 -2.31 -15.48 7.77
C HIS A 29 -1.13 -15.85 6.87
N ILE A 30 -0.23 -14.90 6.56
CA ILE A 30 1.01 -15.17 5.81
C ILE A 30 2.21 -15.27 6.76
N GLY A 31 2.18 -14.53 7.88
CA GLY A 31 3.23 -14.54 8.89
C GLY A 31 3.96 -13.21 9.01
N TYR A 32 5.16 -13.26 9.57
CA TYR A 32 5.93 -12.06 9.90
C TYR A 32 6.55 -11.43 8.65
N ASP A 33 6.78 -10.12 8.73
CA ASP A 33 7.48 -9.32 7.72
C ASP A 33 6.78 -9.20 6.35
N MET A 34 5.59 -9.78 6.20
CA MET A 34 4.79 -9.74 4.97
C MET A 34 3.75 -8.63 5.04
N VAL A 35 4.01 -7.53 4.35
CA VAL A 35 3.12 -6.36 4.24
C VAL A 35 2.05 -6.62 3.20
N TRP A 36 0.80 -6.24 3.47
CA TRP A 36 -0.29 -6.37 2.50
C TRP A 36 -0.53 -5.05 1.78
N PRO A 37 -0.48 -4.99 0.42
CA PRO A 37 -0.84 -3.80 -0.36
C PRO A 37 -2.20 -3.19 0.01
N MET A 38 -3.15 -4.04 0.43
CA MET A 38 -4.44 -3.60 0.97
C MET A 38 -4.31 -2.56 2.07
N SER A 39 -3.37 -2.73 3.01
CA SER A 39 -3.20 -1.81 4.13
C SER A 39 -2.73 -0.43 3.66
N ILE A 40 -1.86 -0.39 2.65
CA ILE A 40 -1.34 0.83 2.03
C ILE A 40 -2.45 1.53 1.24
N MET A 41 -3.23 0.78 0.45
CA MET A 41 -4.41 1.31 -0.24
C MET A 41 -5.43 1.91 0.75
N MET A 42 -5.74 1.19 1.83
CA MET A 42 -6.67 1.69 2.86
C MET A 42 -6.15 2.95 3.55
N LYS A 43 -4.83 3.03 3.78
CA LYS A 43 -4.19 4.24 4.30
C LYS A 43 -4.39 5.43 3.36
N ALA A 44 -4.23 5.24 2.05
CA ALA A 44 -4.50 6.25 1.04
C ALA A 44 -5.98 6.64 0.98
N PHE A 45 -6.89 5.67 0.92
CA PHE A 45 -8.35 5.91 0.88
C PHE A 45 -8.88 6.74 2.05
N THR A 46 -8.24 6.60 3.22
CA THR A 46 -8.62 7.25 4.47
C THR A 46 -7.73 8.45 4.84
N SER A 47 -6.86 8.85 3.93
CA SER A 47 -5.98 10.01 4.14
C SER A 47 -6.72 11.33 3.96
N GLN A 48 -6.20 12.37 4.61
CA GLN A 48 -6.56 13.77 4.41
C GLN A 48 -5.33 14.61 4.03
N ASP A 49 -4.20 13.96 3.74
CA ASP A 49 -2.91 14.56 3.41
C ASP A 49 -2.45 14.06 2.04
N ASP A 50 -2.37 14.97 1.07
CA ASP A 50 -1.97 14.65 -0.30
C ASP A 50 -0.54 14.08 -0.37
N ALA A 51 0.36 14.51 0.50
CA ALA A 51 1.70 13.95 0.56
C ALA A 51 1.68 12.50 1.08
N GLU A 52 0.76 12.18 1.99
CA GLU A 52 0.55 10.80 2.45
C GLU A 52 -0.05 9.91 1.37
N ILE A 53 -1.04 10.42 0.62
CA ILE A 53 -1.61 9.72 -0.53
C ILE A 53 -0.52 9.41 -1.55
N LYS A 54 0.29 10.41 -1.93
CA LYS A 54 1.39 10.27 -2.88
C LYS A 54 2.36 9.15 -2.46
N ARG A 55 2.85 9.19 -1.22
CA ARG A 55 3.75 8.15 -0.67
C ARG A 55 3.13 6.75 -0.71
N CYS A 56 1.82 6.63 -0.48
CA CYS A 56 1.14 5.33 -0.56
C CYS A 56 1.07 4.82 -2.00
N VAL A 57 0.75 5.69 -2.97
CA VAL A 57 0.69 5.30 -4.39
C VAL A 57 2.08 4.94 -4.93
N GLU A 58 3.11 5.73 -4.59
CA GLU A 58 4.51 5.42 -4.92
C GLU A 58 4.91 4.05 -4.38
N MET A 59 4.64 3.78 -3.09
CA MET A 59 4.97 2.49 -2.49
C MET A 59 4.26 1.33 -3.20
N LEU A 60 2.96 1.47 -3.52
CA LEU A 60 2.22 0.44 -4.26
C LEU A 60 2.84 0.14 -5.63
N MET A 61 3.36 1.17 -6.30
CA MET A 61 4.02 1.03 -7.61
C MET A 61 5.43 0.43 -7.50
N THR A 62 6.18 0.70 -6.43
CA THR A 62 7.55 0.16 -6.25
C THR A 62 7.58 -1.23 -5.60
N THR A 63 6.45 -1.73 -5.11
CA THR A 63 6.35 -3.05 -4.43
C THR A 63 5.58 -4.10 -5.23
N ASP A 64 5.40 -3.90 -6.52
CA ASP A 64 4.69 -4.82 -7.41
C ASP A 64 5.60 -5.90 -8.04
N ALA A 65 6.89 -5.91 -7.69
CA ALA A 65 7.91 -6.77 -8.28
C ALA A 65 8.00 -6.70 -9.82
N GLY A 66 7.63 -5.57 -10.43
CA GLY A 66 7.62 -5.36 -11.88
C GLY A 66 6.51 -6.12 -12.60
N THR A 67 5.50 -6.61 -11.89
CA THR A 67 4.42 -7.43 -12.48
C THR A 67 3.27 -6.60 -13.05
N GLY A 68 3.10 -5.35 -12.62
CA GLY A 68 1.95 -4.51 -12.94
C GLY A 68 0.66 -4.91 -12.22
N PHE A 69 0.72 -5.81 -11.22
CA PHE A 69 -0.45 -6.28 -10.47
C PHE A 69 -0.30 -6.09 -8.96
N MET A 70 -1.44 -6.03 -8.26
CA MET A 70 -1.45 -6.04 -6.80
C MET A 70 -1.42 -7.47 -6.27
N HIS A 71 -0.48 -7.71 -5.36
CA HIS A 71 -0.31 -8.98 -4.66
C HIS A 71 -1.12 -9.02 -3.36
N GLU A 72 -1.23 -10.20 -2.75
CA GLU A 72 -1.80 -10.34 -1.41
C GLU A 72 -0.85 -9.78 -0.35
N SER A 73 0.43 -10.12 -0.46
CA SER A 73 1.48 -9.62 0.42
C SER A 73 2.82 -9.56 -0.30
N PHE A 74 3.73 -8.75 0.23
CA PHE A 74 5.13 -8.69 -0.18
C PHE A 74 6.04 -8.59 1.05
N HIS A 75 7.25 -9.13 0.99
CA HIS A 75 8.20 -9.04 2.09
C HIS A 75 8.72 -7.60 2.24
N LYS A 76 8.73 -7.07 3.46
CA LYS A 76 9.08 -5.66 3.78
C LYS A 76 10.43 -5.18 3.23
N ASP A 77 11.36 -6.11 2.99
CA ASP A 77 12.71 -5.85 2.48
C ASP A 77 12.92 -6.31 1.02
N ASP A 78 12.01 -7.09 0.45
CA ASP A 78 12.17 -7.64 -0.90
C ASP A 78 10.78 -7.90 -1.53
N PRO A 79 10.27 -7.00 -2.39
CA PRO A 79 8.97 -7.17 -3.00
C PRO A 79 8.86 -8.35 -3.95
N SER A 80 10.00 -8.88 -4.44
CA SER A 80 10.01 -10.07 -5.31
C SER A 80 9.58 -11.33 -4.56
N ASN A 81 9.68 -11.33 -3.22
CA ASN A 81 9.06 -12.31 -2.35
C ASN A 81 7.62 -11.87 -2.01
N PHE A 82 6.69 -12.19 -2.90
CA PHE A 82 5.28 -11.87 -2.75
C PHE A 82 4.38 -13.12 -2.77
N THR A 83 3.14 -12.97 -2.28
CA THR A 83 2.11 -14.01 -2.37
C THR A 83 0.99 -13.61 -3.34
N ARG A 84 0.48 -14.61 -4.07
CA ARG A 84 -0.65 -14.50 -5.03
C ARG A 84 -0.42 -13.47 -6.14
N ALA A 85 0.25 -13.90 -7.20
CA ALA A 85 0.43 -13.13 -8.44
C ALA A 85 -0.91 -12.69 -9.08
N TRP A 86 -1.98 -13.46 -8.87
CA TRP A 86 -3.31 -13.14 -9.37
C TRP A 86 -4.30 -13.00 -8.22
N PHE A 87 -4.62 -11.76 -7.88
CA PHE A 87 -5.60 -11.46 -6.84
C PHE A 87 -6.57 -10.34 -7.28
N ALA A 88 -7.62 -10.75 -8.00
CA ALA A 88 -8.55 -9.83 -8.66
C ALA A 88 -9.15 -8.77 -7.74
N TRP A 89 -9.47 -9.10 -6.47
CA TRP A 89 -9.98 -8.11 -5.52
C TRP A 89 -8.98 -6.98 -5.28
N GLN A 90 -7.68 -7.28 -5.12
CA GLN A 90 -6.65 -6.26 -4.90
C GLN A 90 -6.45 -5.39 -6.14
N ASN A 91 -6.49 -6.00 -7.32
CA ASN A 91 -6.43 -5.26 -8.58
C ASN A 91 -7.61 -4.29 -8.72
N THR A 92 -8.83 -4.73 -8.42
CA THR A 92 -10.01 -3.87 -8.43
C THR A 92 -9.88 -2.72 -7.42
N LEU A 93 -9.40 -3.00 -6.21
CA LEU A 93 -9.25 -1.99 -5.16
C LEU A 93 -8.22 -0.90 -5.54
N PHE A 94 -7.14 -1.29 -6.23
CA PHE A 94 -6.17 -0.33 -6.76
C PHE A 94 -6.76 0.52 -7.88
N GLY A 95 -7.47 -0.09 -8.83
CA GLY A 95 -8.20 0.65 -9.86
C GLY A 95 -9.23 1.63 -9.28
N GLU A 96 -9.95 1.23 -8.24
CA GLU A 96 -10.88 2.08 -7.50
C GLU A 96 -10.16 3.26 -6.83
N LEU A 97 -9.00 3.04 -6.20
CA LEU A 97 -8.22 4.10 -5.57
C LEU A 97 -7.81 5.16 -6.59
N ILE A 98 -7.25 4.76 -7.72
CA ILE A 98 -6.82 5.68 -8.77
C ILE A 98 -8.02 6.45 -9.35
N LEU A 99 -9.12 5.74 -9.66
CA LEU A 99 -10.33 6.37 -10.18
C LEU A 99 -10.94 7.38 -9.19
N LYS A 100 -10.96 7.06 -7.89
CA LYS A 100 -11.39 7.97 -6.83
C LYS A 100 -10.57 9.26 -6.85
N LEU A 101 -9.24 9.14 -6.84
CA LEU A 101 -8.34 10.31 -6.80
C LEU A 101 -8.52 11.20 -8.03
N VAL A 102 -8.68 10.61 -9.21
CA VAL A 102 -8.98 11.36 -10.45
C VAL A 102 -10.31 12.09 -10.33
N ASN A 103 -11.37 11.43 -9.87
CA ASN A 103 -12.70 12.04 -9.69
C ASN A 103 -12.73 13.13 -8.62
N GLU A 104 -11.84 13.07 -7.63
CA GLU A 104 -11.63 14.11 -6.62
C GLU A 104 -10.76 15.29 -7.11
N GLY A 105 -10.35 15.30 -8.39
CA GLY A 105 -9.54 16.36 -8.97
C GLY A 105 -8.06 16.28 -8.60
N LYS A 106 -7.58 15.14 -8.09
CA LYS A 106 -6.18 14.94 -7.66
C LYS A 106 -5.30 14.38 -8.78
N VAL A 107 -5.64 14.65 -10.04
CA VAL A 107 -4.85 14.17 -11.18
C VAL A 107 -3.44 14.78 -11.19
N ASP A 108 -3.29 16.06 -10.81
CA ASP A 108 -1.98 16.71 -10.75
C ASP A 108 -1.08 16.09 -9.67
N LEU A 109 -1.67 15.61 -8.57
CA LEU A 109 -0.95 14.87 -7.53
C LEU A 109 -0.39 13.56 -8.12
N LEU A 110 -1.22 12.80 -8.84
CA LEU A 110 -0.80 11.56 -9.50
C LEU A 110 0.26 11.81 -10.58
N ASN A 111 0.09 12.86 -11.39
CA ASN A 111 1.04 13.26 -12.43
C ASN A 111 2.39 13.74 -11.87
N SER A 112 2.46 14.08 -10.58
CA SER A 112 3.70 14.48 -9.91
C SER A 112 4.56 13.30 -9.43
N ILE A 113 4.08 12.07 -9.58
CA ILE A 113 4.81 10.87 -9.16
C ILE A 113 5.89 10.56 -10.18
N GLU A 114 7.13 10.50 -9.72
CA GLU A 114 8.30 10.08 -10.48
C GLU A 114 8.88 8.85 -9.78
N ILE A 115 8.90 7.71 -10.47
CA ILE A 115 9.48 6.46 -9.97
C ILE A 115 10.70 6.17 -10.82
N GLU A 116 11.88 6.23 -10.19
CA GLU A 116 13.16 5.84 -10.78
C GLU A 116 13.34 4.33 -10.84
#